data_AF-A0A519QF25-F1
#
_entry.id   AF-A0A519QF25-F1
#
_cell.length_a   1.000
_cell.length_b   1.000
_cell.length_c   1.000
_cell.angle_alpha   90.00
_cell.angle_beta   90.00
_cell.angle_gamma   90.00
#
_symmetry.space_group_name_H-M   'P 1'
#
loop_
_entity.id
_entity.type
_entity.pdbx_description
1 polymer ?
#
loop_
_entity_poly.entity_id
_entity_poly.type
_entity_poly.pdbx_seq_one_letter_code
_entity_poly.pdbx_strand_id
1 'polypeptide(L)'
;MARLRIVRQVQKKGATVRIRKLGSSAAVAALLAFALPGAALAEQAAFAWFEYSGADAANAPAPTAGQYANPILQGFYPDPSVTRVGEDYYLVTSTFSYFPGIPVFRSRDLVSWTQIGNAIDRPDQLDFGRLGLSRGVFAPTINHHDGVFYILNTCVDCGGNFLITATDPAGPWSDPVW
;
A
#
# COMPACT_ATOMS: atom_id res chain seq x y z
N MET A 1 11.76 42.10 -7.06
CA MET A 1 12.23 40.96 -6.24
C MET A 1 11.10 40.55 -5.31
N ALA A 2 10.33 39.52 -5.67
CA ALA A 2 9.11 39.13 -4.98
C ALA A 2 9.43 38.29 -3.72
N ARG A 3 8.94 38.74 -2.56
CA ARG A 3 8.94 37.98 -1.30
C ARG A 3 7.72 37.06 -1.28
N LEU A 4 7.92 35.76 -1.45
CA LEU A 4 6.87 34.76 -1.23
C LEU A 4 6.75 34.46 0.28
N ARG A 5 5.69 34.98 0.91
CA ARG A 5 5.28 34.63 2.27
C ARG A 5 4.43 33.36 2.18
N ILE A 6 4.93 32.23 2.67
CA ILE A 6 4.12 31.02 2.80
C ILE A 6 3.24 31.19 4.05
N VAL A 7 1.96 31.49 3.81
CA VAL A 7 0.90 31.44 4.81
C VAL A 7 0.56 29.97 5.05
N ARG A 8 0.77 29.45 6.27
CA ARG A 8 0.23 28.16 6.70
C ARG A 8 -1.30 28.21 6.62
N GLN A 9 -1.86 27.65 5.55
CA GLN A 9 -3.25 27.19 5.52
C GLN A 9 -3.27 25.77 6.08
N VAL A 10 -3.54 25.62 7.37
CA VAL A 10 -4.06 24.34 7.90
C VAL A 10 -5.58 24.49 7.93
N GLN A 11 -6.21 23.91 6.91
CA GLN A 11 -7.65 23.77 6.81
C GLN A 11 -8.14 22.93 8.00
N LYS A 12 -8.87 23.59 8.92
CA LYS A 12 -9.68 22.95 9.94
C LYS A 12 -10.85 22.22 9.28
N LYS A 13 -10.88 20.89 9.32
CA LYS A 13 -12.09 20.07 9.54
C LYS A 13 -11.71 18.72 10.17
N GLY A 14 -12.10 18.52 11.43
CA GLY A 14 -12.45 17.20 11.99
C GLY A 14 -11.41 16.35 12.73
N ALA A 15 -10.10 16.53 12.58
CA ALA A 15 -9.14 15.67 13.28
C ALA A 15 -8.93 16.10 14.76
N THR A 16 -9.14 15.19 15.71
CA THR A 16 -8.83 15.41 17.13
C THR A 16 -7.60 14.60 17.51
N VAL A 17 -6.54 15.28 17.93
CA VAL A 17 -5.33 14.62 18.46
C VAL A 17 -5.29 14.85 19.97
N ARG A 18 -5.28 13.78 20.75
CA ARG A 18 -5.09 13.84 22.21
C ARG A 18 -3.65 13.43 22.55
N ILE A 19 -2.95 14.27 23.31
CA ILE A 19 -1.55 14.06 23.70
C ILE A 19 -1.49 14.08 25.23
N ARG A 20 -0.94 13.03 25.84
CA ARG A 20 -0.61 13.02 27.28
C ARG A 20 0.90 13.12 27.43
N LYS A 21 1.38 14.25 27.93
CA LYS A 21 2.81 14.47 28.25
C LYS A 21 3.19 13.69 29.50
N LEU A 22 4.40 13.13 29.52
CA LEU A 22 4.99 12.58 30.74
C LEU A 22 5.43 13.76 31.62
N GLY A 23 4.99 13.79 32.88
CA GLY A 23 5.38 14.84 33.83
C GLY A 23 6.88 14.78 34.11
N SER A 24 7.57 15.91 34.04
CA SER A 24 8.99 16.03 34.37
C SER A 24 9.16 16.03 35.90
N SER A 25 9.65 14.93 36.47
CA SER A 25 10.13 14.91 37.86
C SER A 25 11.50 15.60 37.93
N ALA A 26 11.54 16.78 38.54
CA ALA A 26 12.79 17.47 38.86
C ALA A 26 13.42 16.83 40.11
N ALA A 27 14.58 16.20 39.95
CA ALA A 27 15.47 15.85 41.06
C ALA A 27 16.70 16.78 41.01
N VAL A 28 16.97 17.42 42.14
CA VAL A 28 18.04 18.40 42.35
C VAL A 28 19.39 17.69 42.50
N ALA A 29 20.41 18.14 41.76
CA ALA A 29 21.81 17.99 42.15
C ALA A 29 22.61 19.20 41.63
N ALA A 30 23.17 19.98 42.55
CA ALA A 30 24.10 21.05 42.27
C ALA A 30 25.53 20.49 42.20
N LEU A 31 26.33 20.88 41.19
CA LEU A 31 27.68 21.48 41.35
C LEU A 31 28.36 21.74 39.99
N LEU A 32 29.08 22.87 39.95
CA LEU A 32 30.19 23.27 39.06
C LEU A 32 29.89 23.66 37.60
N ALA A 33 29.91 24.97 37.39
CA ALA A 33 29.79 25.65 36.11
C ALA A 33 31.07 25.53 35.26
N PHE A 34 30.95 24.88 34.09
CA PHE A 34 31.74 25.18 32.90
C PHE A 34 30.77 25.71 31.85
N ALA A 35 30.90 27.00 31.52
CA ALA A 35 30.05 27.67 30.53
C ALA A 35 30.44 27.19 29.11
N LEU A 36 29.77 26.14 28.64
CA LEU A 36 29.68 25.82 27.21
C LEU A 36 28.62 26.74 26.58
N PRO A 37 28.79 27.20 25.33
CA PRO A 37 27.72 27.89 24.62
C PRO A 37 26.52 26.95 24.56
N GLY A 38 25.40 27.38 25.14
CA GLY A 38 24.17 26.61 25.19
C GLY A 38 23.66 26.32 23.80
N ALA A 39 23.98 25.14 23.27
CA ALA A 39 23.15 24.53 22.24
C ALA A 39 21.80 24.30 22.89
N ALA A 40 20.79 25.09 22.52
CA ALA A 40 19.42 24.78 22.85
C ALA A 40 19.13 23.41 22.25
N LEU A 41 19.18 22.36 23.08
CA LEU A 41 18.73 21.04 22.71
C LEU A 41 17.29 21.23 22.27
N ALA A 42 17.02 21.05 20.98
CA ALA A 42 15.68 21.07 20.45
C ALA A 42 14.88 20.08 21.32
N GLU A 43 13.89 20.60 22.04
CA GLU A 43 13.07 19.82 22.96
C GLU A 43 12.36 18.74 22.11
N GLN A 44 12.97 17.56 22.07
CA GLN A 44 12.43 16.41 21.36
C GLN A 44 11.16 16.02 22.09
N ALA A 45 10.01 16.27 21.47
CA ALA A 45 8.74 15.87 22.03
C ALA A 45 8.68 14.34 22.12
N ALA A 46 8.88 13.81 23.33
CA ALA A 46 8.65 12.41 23.63
C ALA A 46 7.17 12.20 23.96
N PHE A 47 6.54 11.24 23.28
CA PHE A 47 5.15 10.83 23.55
C PHE A 47 5.16 9.37 24.00
N ALA A 48 4.47 9.09 25.11
CA ALA A 48 4.27 7.71 25.59
C ALA A 48 3.17 6.99 24.80
N TRP A 49 2.22 7.76 24.26
CA TRP A 49 1.07 7.26 23.53
C TRP A 49 0.54 8.34 22.59
N PHE A 50 0.06 7.92 21.42
CA PHE A 50 -0.72 8.76 20.51
C PHE A 50 -2.00 8.01 20.16
N GLU A 51 -3.11 8.74 20.09
CA GLU A 51 -4.38 8.23 19.59
C GLU A 51 -4.82 9.14 18.43
N TYR A 52 -5.05 8.53 17.28
CA TYR A 52 -5.51 9.20 16.07
C TYR A 52 -6.95 8.79 15.80
N SER A 53 -7.85 9.76 15.73
CA SER A 53 -9.18 9.58 15.15
C SER A 53 -9.31 10.45 13.90
N GLY A 54 -9.31 9.78 12.74
CA GLY A 54 -9.49 10.38 11.42
C GLY A 54 -10.94 10.27 10.95
N ALA A 55 -11.49 11.37 10.45
CA ALA A 55 -12.71 11.36 9.65
C ALA A 55 -12.34 11.13 8.17
N ASP A 56 -11.57 10.09 7.91
CA ASP A 56 -11.07 9.79 6.57
C ASP A 56 -12.22 9.37 5.67
N ALA A 57 -12.14 9.64 4.36
CA ALA A 57 -13.18 9.24 3.41
C ALA A 57 -13.43 7.72 3.40
N ALA A 58 -12.44 6.92 3.82
CA ALA A 58 -12.58 5.48 4.02
C ALA A 58 -13.59 5.12 5.14
N ASN A 59 -13.84 6.05 6.08
CA ASN A 59 -14.82 5.93 7.16
C ASN A 59 -16.18 6.58 6.80
N ALA A 60 -16.40 6.89 5.52
CA ALA A 60 -17.68 7.44 5.07
C ALA A 60 -18.83 6.45 5.33
N PRO A 61 -20.07 6.95 5.53
CA PRO A 61 -21.24 6.09 5.64
C PRO A 61 -21.34 5.12 4.46
N ALA A 62 -21.81 3.91 4.73
CA ALA A 62 -21.98 2.89 3.70
C ALA A 62 -22.82 3.43 2.53
N PRO A 63 -22.48 3.07 1.27
CA PRO A 63 -23.25 3.48 0.10
C PRO A 63 -24.71 3.07 0.21
N THR A 64 -25.61 3.90 -0.32
CA THR A 64 -27.03 3.53 -0.46
C THR A 64 -27.28 2.75 -1.75
N ALA A 65 -28.51 2.27 -1.97
CA ALA A 65 -28.84 1.50 -3.17
C ALA A 65 -28.50 2.26 -4.47
N GLY A 66 -27.75 1.60 -5.36
CA GLY A 66 -27.27 2.20 -6.62
C GLY A 66 -25.99 3.03 -6.50
N GLN A 67 -25.38 3.09 -5.31
CA GLN A 67 -24.09 3.75 -5.07
C GLN A 67 -23.01 2.74 -4.70
N TYR A 68 -21.75 3.12 -4.89
CA TYR A 68 -20.60 2.41 -4.36
C TYR A 68 -19.62 3.39 -3.70
N ALA A 69 -18.75 2.89 -2.83
CA ALA A 69 -17.70 3.67 -2.20
C ALA A 69 -16.36 3.37 -2.83
N ASN A 70 -15.56 4.43 -3.02
CA ASN A 70 -14.14 4.29 -3.31
C ASN A 70 -13.30 4.39 -2.03
N PRO A 71 -12.17 3.65 -1.96
CA PRO A 71 -11.67 2.76 -3.01
C PRO A 71 -12.38 1.40 -3.00
N ILE A 72 -12.61 0.84 -4.19
CA ILE A 72 -13.21 -0.51 -4.39
C ILE A 72 -12.31 -1.65 -3.87
N LEU A 73 -11.01 -1.40 -3.73
CA LEU A 73 -10.05 -2.24 -3.02
C LEU A 73 -9.30 -1.37 -2.01
N GLN A 74 -9.59 -1.55 -0.73
CA GLN A 74 -8.92 -0.82 0.35
C GLN A 74 -7.58 -1.47 0.73
N GLY A 75 -6.59 -0.65 1.05
CA GLY A 75 -5.27 -1.11 1.48
C GLY A 75 -4.22 -1.06 0.37
N PHE A 76 -3.33 -2.04 0.37
CA PHE A 76 -2.17 -2.09 -0.51
C PHE A 76 -2.49 -2.87 -1.81
N TYR A 77 -3.20 -2.20 -2.73
CA TYR A 77 -3.60 -2.75 -4.03
C TYR A 77 -3.30 -1.78 -5.19
N PRO A 78 -2.01 -1.52 -5.48
CA PRO A 78 -1.60 -0.60 -6.54
C PRO A 78 -1.68 -1.20 -7.94
N ASP A 79 -1.64 -0.34 -8.96
CA ASP A 79 -1.55 -0.70 -10.38
C ASP A 79 -2.60 -1.74 -10.85
N PRO A 80 -3.92 -1.47 -10.65
CA PRO A 80 -4.95 -2.42 -11.04
C PRO A 80 -5.00 -2.58 -12.57
N SER A 81 -4.89 -3.83 -13.03
CA SER A 81 -5.22 -4.23 -14.40
C SER A 81 -6.42 -5.15 -14.39
N VAL A 82 -7.35 -4.97 -15.33
CA VAL A 82 -8.63 -5.69 -15.37
C VAL A 82 -8.91 -6.27 -16.75
N THR A 83 -9.49 -7.47 -16.78
CA THR A 83 -10.04 -8.09 -18.00
C THR A 83 -11.42 -8.69 -17.71
N ARG A 84 -12.24 -8.87 -18.76
CA ARG A 84 -13.59 -9.46 -18.66
C ARG A 84 -13.63 -10.77 -19.44
N VAL A 85 -14.22 -11.81 -18.85
CA VAL A 85 -14.48 -13.10 -19.51
C VAL A 85 -15.92 -13.51 -19.21
N GLY A 86 -16.76 -13.50 -20.24
CA GLY A 86 -18.21 -13.71 -20.07
C GLY A 86 -18.82 -12.64 -19.16
N GLU A 87 -19.40 -13.07 -18.04
CA GLU A 87 -20.05 -12.19 -17.05
C GLU A 87 -19.15 -11.83 -15.86
N ASP A 88 -17.93 -12.36 -15.81
CA ASP A 88 -16.99 -12.14 -14.72
C ASP A 88 -15.85 -11.20 -15.14
N TYR A 89 -15.39 -10.41 -14.17
CA TYR A 89 -14.24 -9.52 -14.27
C TYR A 89 -13.12 -10.04 -13.38
N TYR A 90 -11.89 -9.92 -13.86
CA TYR A 90 -10.68 -10.34 -13.17
C TYR A 90 -9.72 -9.18 -13.05
N LEU A 91 -9.21 -8.95 -11.84
CA LEU A 91 -8.31 -7.85 -11.54
C LEU A 91 -7.04 -8.36 -10.87
N VAL A 92 -5.90 -7.80 -11.25
CA VAL A 92 -4.60 -8.05 -10.63
C VAL A 92 -3.93 -6.76 -10.21
N THR A 93 -3.09 -6.82 -9.18
CA THR A 93 -2.34 -5.66 -8.65
C THR A 93 -0.87 -5.99 -8.45
N SER A 94 -0.01 -4.97 -8.41
CA SER A 94 1.39 -5.15 -8.06
C SER A 94 1.57 -5.48 -6.58
N THR A 95 2.66 -6.19 -6.23
CA THR A 95 2.94 -6.64 -4.86
C THR A 95 4.36 -6.34 -4.39
N PHE A 96 5.22 -5.80 -5.24
CA PHE A 96 6.65 -5.64 -4.94
C PHE A 96 7.27 -6.96 -4.45
N SER A 97 7.99 -6.94 -3.31
CA SER A 97 8.70 -8.10 -2.77
C SER A 97 7.85 -8.89 -1.75
N TYR A 98 6.54 -8.64 -1.70
CA TYR A 98 5.63 -9.43 -0.88
C TYR A 98 5.28 -10.75 -1.58
N PHE A 99 5.24 -11.83 -0.80
CA PHE A 99 4.86 -13.17 -1.24
C PHE A 99 3.75 -13.73 -0.35
N PRO A 100 2.72 -14.40 -0.91
CA PRO A 100 2.43 -14.60 -2.33
C PRO A 100 2.24 -13.30 -3.13
N GLY A 101 2.59 -13.32 -4.42
CA GLY A 101 2.63 -12.15 -5.29
C GLY A 101 1.52 -12.13 -6.35
N ILE A 102 1.19 -10.94 -6.85
CA ILE A 102 0.12 -10.69 -7.84
C ILE A 102 -1.23 -11.32 -7.40
N PRO A 103 -1.96 -10.73 -6.43
CA PRO A 103 -3.27 -11.22 -6.05
C PRO A 103 -4.22 -11.13 -7.25
N VAL A 104 -5.06 -12.16 -7.41
CA VAL A 104 -6.08 -12.23 -8.44
C VAL A 104 -7.44 -12.09 -7.79
N PHE A 105 -8.23 -11.13 -8.24
CA PHE A 105 -9.58 -10.86 -7.78
C PHE A 105 -10.61 -11.20 -8.85
N ARG A 106 -11.81 -11.61 -8.41
CA ARG A 106 -13.00 -11.78 -9.26
C ARG A 106 -14.12 -10.86 -8.80
N SER A 107 -14.87 -10.33 -9.76
CA SER A 107 -16.10 -9.57 -9.54
C SER A 107 -17.12 -9.83 -10.66
N ARG A 108 -18.40 -9.53 -10.40
CA ARG A 108 -19.47 -9.47 -11.42
C ARG A 108 -20.03 -8.06 -11.62
N ASP A 109 -19.69 -7.13 -10.73
CA ASP A 109 -20.30 -5.79 -10.66
C ASP A 109 -19.25 -4.66 -10.71
N LEU A 110 -17.95 -4.99 -10.83
CA LEU A 110 -16.80 -4.08 -10.78
C LEU A 110 -16.63 -3.32 -9.45
N VAL A 111 -17.44 -3.64 -8.44
CA VAL A 111 -17.49 -2.95 -7.14
C VAL A 111 -17.06 -3.89 -6.02
N SER A 112 -17.68 -5.08 -5.97
CA SER A 112 -17.45 -6.11 -4.97
C SER A 112 -16.45 -7.11 -5.53
N TRP A 113 -15.27 -7.17 -4.92
CA TRP A 113 -14.17 -8.02 -5.38
C TRP A 113 -13.84 -9.09 -4.33
N THR A 114 -13.68 -10.32 -4.77
CA THR A 114 -13.20 -11.44 -3.94
C THR A 114 -11.83 -11.87 -4.44
N GLN A 115 -10.82 -11.92 -3.57
CA GLN A 115 -9.53 -12.50 -3.92
C GLN A 115 -9.69 -14.01 -4.10
N ILE A 116 -9.39 -14.51 -5.29
CA ILE A 116 -9.53 -15.92 -5.66
C ILE A 116 -8.19 -16.67 -5.65
N GLY A 117 -7.07 -15.95 -5.59
CA GLY A 117 -5.74 -16.55 -5.53
C GLY A 117 -4.62 -15.52 -5.63
N ASN A 118 -3.41 -16.00 -5.87
CA ASN A 118 -2.22 -15.20 -6.20
C ASN A 118 -1.53 -15.88 -7.39
N ALA A 119 -1.07 -15.12 -8.38
CA ALA A 119 -0.47 -15.69 -9.58
C ALA A 119 0.97 -16.17 -9.36
N ILE A 120 1.65 -15.58 -8.37
CA ILE A 120 2.94 -16.03 -7.85
C ILE A 120 2.71 -16.64 -6.47
N ASP A 121 2.48 -17.95 -6.42
CA ASP A 121 2.16 -18.69 -5.20
C ASP A 121 3.14 -19.83 -4.89
N ARG A 122 4.09 -20.09 -5.80
CA ARG A 122 5.15 -21.08 -5.59
C ARG A 122 6.52 -20.41 -5.44
N PRO A 123 7.36 -20.88 -4.49
CA PRO A 123 8.68 -20.30 -4.25
C PRO A 123 9.65 -20.37 -5.44
N ASP A 124 9.46 -21.30 -6.37
CA ASP A 124 10.29 -21.51 -7.55
C ASP A 124 9.91 -20.63 -8.75
N GLN A 125 8.75 -19.95 -8.71
CA GLN A 125 8.37 -19.02 -9.78
C GLN A 125 9.24 -17.77 -9.79
N LEU A 126 9.48 -17.15 -8.62
CA LEU A 126 10.29 -15.93 -8.49
C LEU A 126 11.15 -15.98 -7.23
N ASP A 127 12.44 -15.66 -7.38
CA ASP A 127 13.35 -15.48 -6.25
C ASP A 127 13.37 -14.00 -5.83
N PHE A 128 12.70 -13.70 -4.72
CA PHE A 128 12.73 -12.37 -4.10
C PHE A 128 13.98 -12.11 -3.24
N GLY A 129 14.81 -13.13 -3.00
CA GLY A 129 16.11 -13.04 -2.33
C GLY A 129 16.17 -12.04 -1.17
N ARG A 130 17.02 -11.01 -1.33
CA ARG A 130 17.19 -9.88 -0.39
C ARG A 130 16.72 -8.55 -0.97
N LEU A 131 15.70 -8.58 -1.83
CA LEU A 131 15.17 -7.38 -2.42
C LEU A 131 14.59 -6.43 -1.36
N GLY A 132 14.75 -5.13 -1.59
CA GLY A 132 14.10 -4.11 -0.77
C GLY A 132 12.59 -4.16 -0.93
N LEU A 133 11.84 -3.75 0.09
CA LEU A 133 10.36 -3.86 0.13
C LEU A 133 9.64 -3.27 -1.09
N SER A 134 10.23 -2.30 -1.78
CA SER A 134 9.66 -1.64 -2.98
C SER A 134 10.31 -2.11 -4.30
N ARG A 135 10.96 -3.28 -4.31
CA ARG A 135 11.50 -3.97 -5.51
C ARG A 135 10.68 -5.23 -5.81
N GLY A 136 11.01 -6.00 -6.84
CA GLY A 136 10.25 -7.22 -7.17
C GLY A 136 9.15 -6.96 -8.19
N VAL A 137 7.94 -7.42 -7.90
CA VAL A 137 6.78 -7.41 -8.81
C VAL A 137 6.18 -6.01 -8.95
N PHE A 138 6.42 -5.35 -10.08
CA PHE A 138 5.83 -4.04 -10.42
C PHE A 138 4.45 -4.21 -11.09
N ALA A 139 3.94 -3.20 -11.78
CA ALA A 139 2.61 -3.19 -12.41
C ALA A 139 2.38 -4.43 -13.31
N PRO A 140 1.40 -5.30 -12.99
CA PRO A 140 0.98 -6.38 -13.88
C PRO A 140 -0.04 -5.90 -14.91
N THR A 141 -0.16 -6.63 -16.01
CA THR A 141 -1.30 -6.53 -16.94
C THR A 141 -1.91 -7.91 -17.12
N ILE A 142 -3.23 -8.03 -16.94
CA ILE A 142 -3.98 -9.26 -17.21
C ILE A 142 -4.78 -9.14 -18.51
N ASN A 143 -4.73 -10.18 -19.33
CA ASN A 143 -5.59 -10.34 -20.51
C ASN A 143 -6.09 -11.77 -20.61
N HIS A 144 -7.14 -11.98 -21.40
CA HIS A 144 -7.67 -13.29 -21.71
C HIS A 144 -7.86 -13.43 -23.22
N HIS A 145 -7.39 -14.54 -23.79
CA HIS A 145 -7.54 -14.86 -25.20
C HIS A 145 -7.67 -16.39 -25.36
N ASP A 146 -8.67 -16.82 -26.12
CA ASP A 146 -8.91 -18.22 -26.50
C ASP A 146 -8.85 -19.23 -25.33
N GLY A 147 -9.48 -18.88 -24.20
CA GLY A 147 -9.58 -19.75 -23.03
C GLY A 147 -8.38 -19.72 -22.10
N VAL A 148 -7.41 -18.84 -22.36
CA VAL A 148 -6.17 -18.70 -21.58
C VAL A 148 -6.07 -17.28 -21.04
N PHE A 149 -5.75 -17.17 -19.74
CA PHE A 149 -5.35 -15.94 -19.09
C PHE A 149 -3.85 -15.74 -19.23
N TYR A 150 -3.45 -14.49 -19.43
CA TYR A 150 -2.07 -14.05 -19.58
C TYR A 150 -1.82 -12.93 -18.58
N ILE A 151 -0.77 -13.05 -17.79
CA ILE A 151 -0.24 -11.94 -16.98
C ILE A 151 1.14 -11.59 -17.48
N LEU A 152 1.28 -10.37 -18.00
CA LEU A 152 2.57 -9.75 -18.29
C LEU A 152 2.97 -8.88 -17.09
N ASN A 153 4.19 -9.03 -16.60
CA ASN A 153 4.68 -8.30 -15.43
C ASN A 153 6.18 -7.96 -15.56
N THR A 154 6.66 -7.04 -14.72
CA THR A 154 8.08 -6.75 -14.57
C THR A 154 8.55 -7.09 -13.15
N CYS A 155 9.49 -8.03 -13.05
CA CYS A 155 10.26 -8.32 -11.85
C CYS A 155 11.51 -7.41 -11.81
N VAL A 156 11.36 -6.23 -11.20
CA VAL A 156 12.46 -5.26 -11.05
C VAL A 156 13.51 -5.81 -10.10
N ASP A 157 14.76 -5.86 -10.58
CA ASP A 157 15.92 -6.42 -9.90
C ASP A 157 15.85 -7.95 -9.68
N CYS A 158 14.96 -8.67 -10.38
CA CYS A 158 14.77 -10.13 -10.30
C CYS A 158 14.47 -10.81 -11.66
N GLY A 159 14.94 -10.22 -12.76
CA GLY A 159 14.95 -10.87 -14.08
C GLY A 159 14.36 -10.03 -15.22
N GLY A 160 13.59 -8.98 -14.91
CA GLY A 160 12.98 -8.12 -15.92
C GLY A 160 11.54 -8.50 -16.25
N ASN A 161 11.15 -8.40 -17.52
CA ASN A 161 9.78 -8.69 -17.92
C ASN A 161 9.56 -10.20 -18.03
N PHE A 162 8.38 -10.66 -17.63
CA PHE A 162 7.99 -12.06 -17.82
C PHE A 162 6.49 -12.19 -18.09
N LEU A 163 6.11 -13.33 -18.65
CA LEU A 163 4.75 -13.75 -18.93
C LEU A 163 4.43 -15.04 -18.17
N ILE A 164 3.26 -15.10 -17.53
CA ILE A 164 2.69 -16.34 -16.99
C ILE A 164 1.29 -16.55 -17.54
N THR A 165 0.85 -17.81 -17.56
CA THR A 165 -0.45 -18.20 -18.13
C THR A 165 -1.22 -19.15 -17.21
N ALA A 166 -2.55 -19.14 -17.33
CA ALA A 166 -3.43 -20.11 -16.67
C ALA A 166 -4.73 -20.28 -17.45
N THR A 167 -5.34 -21.46 -17.41
CA THR A 167 -6.70 -21.68 -17.96
C THR A 167 -7.80 -21.43 -16.91
N ASP A 168 -7.45 -21.51 -15.63
CA ASP A 168 -8.28 -21.10 -14.50
C ASP A 168 -7.63 -19.86 -13.86
N PRO A 169 -8.35 -18.73 -13.71
CA PRO A 169 -7.80 -17.52 -13.11
C PRO A 169 -7.45 -17.68 -11.62
N ALA A 170 -7.97 -18.71 -10.93
CA ALA A 170 -7.55 -19.07 -9.58
C ALA A 170 -6.23 -19.87 -9.56
N GLY A 171 -5.68 -20.21 -10.73
CA GLY A 171 -4.48 -21.01 -10.90
C GLY A 171 -4.77 -22.50 -11.11
N PRO A 172 -3.71 -23.33 -11.26
CA PRO A 172 -2.30 -22.94 -11.14
C PRO A 172 -1.83 -22.09 -12.32
N TRP A 173 -0.96 -21.12 -12.03
CA TRP A 173 -0.28 -20.32 -13.03
C TRP A 173 1.04 -20.98 -13.46
N SER A 174 1.39 -20.87 -14.74
CA SER A 174 2.63 -21.42 -15.30
C SER A 174 3.87 -20.81 -14.64
N ASP A 175 5.03 -21.43 -14.90
CA ASP A 175 6.30 -20.78 -14.59
C ASP A 175 6.51 -19.56 -15.51
N PRO A 176 7.32 -18.57 -15.08
CA PRO A 176 7.59 -17.39 -15.89
C PRO A 176 8.34 -17.69 -17.18
N VAL A 177 7.88 -17.09 -18.28
CA VAL A 177 8.59 -16.99 -19.55
C VAL A 177 9.16 -15.58 -19.66
N TRP A 178 10.49 -15.46 -19.77
CA TRP A 178 11.23 -14.19 -19.78
C TRP A 178 11.46 -13.63 -21.18
#